data_AF-A0A9D5LKP7-F1
#
_entry.id   AF-A0A9D5LKP7-F1
#
_cell.length_a   1.000
_cell.length_b   1.000
_cell.length_c   1.000
_cell.angle_alpha   90.00
_cell.angle_beta   90.00
_cell.angle_gamma   90.00
#
_symmetry.space_group_name_H-M   'P 1'
#
loop_
_entity.id
_entity.type
_entity.pdbx_description
1 polymer ?
#
loop_
_entity_poly.entity_id
_entity_poly.type
_entity_poly.pdbx_seq_one_letter_code
_entity_poly.pdbx_strand_id
1 'polypeptide(L)'
;MNNSQVIKYFWLLDNLIRVGDHGITLEEINRLWSRSKHNDSHTEFAQRTFYRYINELRTIFGVDIRRSCGRYKINAIYSSEFDITSNIVNNLLKGSDSSSFKCPECAA
;
A
#
# COMPACT_ATOMS: atom_id res chain seq x y z
N MET A 1 3.17 -4.09 -10.60
CA MET A 1 1.98 -3.91 -9.75
C MET A 1 0.99 -3.08 -10.56
N ASN A 2 -0.27 -3.49 -10.72
CA ASN A 2 -1.21 -2.73 -11.56
C ASN A 2 -1.57 -1.40 -10.87
N ASN A 3 -1.75 -0.30 -11.61
CA ASN A 3 -2.03 1.03 -11.05
C ASN A 3 -3.20 1.04 -10.05
N SER A 4 -4.27 0.29 -10.34
CA SER A 4 -5.42 0.12 -9.44
C SER A 4 -5.05 -0.53 -8.09
N GLN A 5 -4.11 -1.48 -8.06
CA GLN A 5 -3.66 -2.10 -6.82
C GLN A 5 -2.81 -1.15 -5.99
N VAL A 6 -1.93 -0.39 -6.65
CA VAL A 6 -1.07 0.60 -5.99
C VAL A 6 -1.91 1.66 -5.28
N ILE A 7 -2.94 2.18 -5.96
CA ILE A 7 -3.88 3.14 -5.39
C ILE A 7 -4.59 2.54 -4.16
N LYS A 8 -5.03 1.28 -4.24
CA LYS A 8 -5.66 0.59 -3.10
C LYS A 8 -4.69 0.45 -1.92
N TYR A 9 -3.40 0.23 -2.16
CA TYR A 9 -2.41 0.08 -1.09
C TYR A 9 -2.17 1.40 -0.37
N PHE A 10 -1.93 2.47 -1.12
CA PHE A 10 -1.77 3.80 -0.53
C PHE A 10 -3.00 4.24 0.22
N TRP A 11 -4.17 4.06 -0.38
CA TRP A 11 -5.43 4.44 0.25
C TRP A 11 -5.65 3.65 1.54
N LEU A 12 -5.43 2.34 1.54
CA LEU A 12 -5.59 1.51 2.73
C LEU A 12 -4.57 1.88 3.82
N LEU A 13 -3.32 2.13 3.44
CA LEU A 13 -2.27 2.53 4.37
C LEU A 13 -2.58 3.89 5.01
N ASP A 14 -2.95 4.91 4.23
CA ASP A 14 -3.36 6.23 4.74
C ASP A 14 -4.53 6.12 5.72
N ASN A 15 -5.53 5.29 5.41
CA ASN A 15 -6.65 5.07 6.33
C ASN A 15 -6.21 4.37 7.63
N LEU A 16 -5.33 3.36 7.55
CA LEU A 16 -4.79 2.68 8.74
C LEU A 16 -3.95 3.62 9.62
N ILE A 17 -3.23 4.57 9.02
CA ILE A 17 -2.49 5.61 9.74
C ILE A 17 -3.47 6.57 10.44
N ARG A 18 -4.50 7.05 9.74
CA ARG A 18 -5.47 8.02 10.27
C ARG A 18 -6.28 7.50 11.45
N VAL A 19 -6.68 6.22 11.43
CA VAL A 19 -7.46 5.63 12.53
C VAL A 19 -6.61 5.33 13.77
N GLY A 20 -5.28 5.25 13.60
CA GLY A 20 -4.32 5.05 14.67
C GLY A 20 -4.70 3.88 15.59
N ASP A 21 -4.62 4.11 16.89
CA ASP A 21 -4.83 3.09 17.91
C ASP A 21 -6.25 2.54 18.02
N HIS A 22 -7.24 3.29 17.53
CA HIS A 22 -8.63 2.85 17.50
C HIS A 22 -8.83 1.66 16.56
N GLY A 23 -8.04 1.61 15.48
CA GLY A 23 -8.17 0.63 14.41
C GLY A 23 -9.52 0.69 13.70
N ILE A 24 -9.61 -0.10 12.64
CA ILE A 24 -10.76 -0.09 11.73
C ILE A 24 -11.13 -1.51 11.31
N THR A 25 -12.41 -1.81 11.21
CA THR A 25 -12.92 -3.11 10.73
C THR A 25 -12.91 -3.18 9.19
N LEU A 26 -13.00 -4.40 8.64
CA LEU A 26 -13.13 -4.57 7.19
C LEU A 26 -14.42 -3.92 6.64
N GLU A 27 -15.51 -3.95 7.41
CA GLU A 27 -16.77 -3.32 7.00
C GLU A 27 -16.63 -1.80 6.90
N GLU A 28 -16.02 -1.17 7.91
CA GLU A 28 -15.74 0.28 7.88
C GLU A 28 -14.78 0.63 6.73
N ILE A 29 -13.75 -0.19 6.48
CA ILE A 29 -12.86 -0.03 5.32
C ILE A 29 -13.65 -0.06 4.00
N ASN A 30 -14.51 -1.07 3.81
CA ASN A 30 -15.33 -1.17 2.58
C ASN A 30 -16.30 0.01 2.45
N ARG A 31 -16.88 0.49 3.55
CA ARG A 31 -17.74 1.67 3.58
C ARG A 31 -17.00 2.96 3.21
N LEU A 32 -15.76 3.12 3.67
CA LEU A 32 -14.91 4.26 3.29
C LEU A 32 -14.46 4.14 1.82
N TRP A 33 -14.12 2.93 1.37
CA TRP A 33 -13.66 2.68 0.01
C TRP A 33 -14.75 2.88 -1.03
N SER A 34 -15.99 2.46 -0.75
CA SER A 34 -17.13 2.68 -1.65
C SER A 34 -17.41 4.17 -1.91
N ARG A 35 -17.05 5.04 -0.96
CA ARG A 35 -17.19 6.50 -1.05
C ARG A 35 -15.92 7.19 -1.56
N SER A 36 -14.85 6.44 -1.77
CA SER A 36 -13.57 7.00 -2.21
C SER A 36 -13.64 7.37 -3.68
N LYS A 37 -13.15 8.57 -4.02
CA LYS A 37 -12.93 9.01 -5.41
C LYS A 37 -11.96 8.11 -6.19
N HIS A 38 -11.25 7.21 -5.51
CA HIS A 38 -10.29 6.29 -6.08
C HIS A 38 -10.91 4.93 -6.43
N ASN A 39 -12.19 4.70 -6.12
CA ASN A 39 -12.89 3.46 -6.41
C ASN A 39 -13.63 3.52 -7.74
N ASP A 40 -12.90 3.81 -8.82
CA ASP A 40 -13.46 3.92 -10.19
C ASP A 40 -14.15 2.63 -10.65
N SER A 41 -13.71 1.49 -10.12
CA SER A 41 -14.28 0.18 -10.46
C SER A 41 -15.50 -0.20 -9.61
N HIS A 42 -15.94 0.64 -8.67
CA HIS A 42 -17.05 0.37 -7.74
C HIS A 42 -16.96 -1.00 -7.04
N THR A 43 -15.74 -1.42 -6.70
CA THR A 43 -15.49 -2.72 -6.07
C THR A 43 -15.28 -2.58 -4.57
N GLU A 44 -15.53 -3.65 -3.83
CA GLU A 44 -15.14 -3.77 -2.43
C GLU A 44 -13.87 -4.62 -2.24
N PHE A 45 -13.26 -4.53 -1.06
CA PHE A 45 -12.23 -5.47 -0.65
C PHE A 45 -12.90 -6.76 -0.18
N ALA A 46 -12.92 -7.78 -1.04
CA ALA A 46 -13.22 -9.14 -0.61
C ALA A 46 -12.25 -9.56 0.50
N GLN A 47 -12.72 -10.30 1.52
CA GLN A 47 -11.94 -10.63 2.72
C GLN A 47 -10.57 -11.28 2.40
N ARG A 48 -10.53 -12.21 1.45
CA ARG A 48 -9.27 -12.83 1.00
C ARG A 48 -8.30 -11.82 0.39
N THR A 49 -8.81 -10.93 -0.45
CA THR A 49 -8.03 -9.85 -1.08
C THR A 49 -7.52 -8.86 -0.04
N PHE A 50 -8.36 -8.51 0.93
CA PHE A 50 -7.99 -7.65 2.03
C PHE A 50 -6.81 -8.22 2.84
N TYR A 51 -6.86 -9.51 3.20
CA TYR A 51 -5.76 -10.15 3.92
C TYR A 51 -4.47 -10.20 3.12
N ARG A 52 -4.57 -10.48 1.81
CA ARG A 52 -3.42 -10.40 0.93
C ARG A 52 -2.82 -9.00 0.94
N TYR A 53 -3.65 -7.96 0.80
CA TYR A 53 -3.20 -6.57 0.77
C TYR A 53 -2.55 -6.15 2.08
N ILE A 54 -3.12 -6.52 3.23
CA ILE A 54 -2.51 -6.26 4.54
C ILE A 54 -1.14 -6.93 4.63
N ASN A 55 -0.99 -8.19 4.17
CA ASN A 55 0.32 -8.86 4.15
C ASN A 55 1.31 -8.14 3.23
N GLU A 56 0.88 -7.74 2.03
CA GLU A 56 1.72 -6.97 1.11
C GLU A 56 2.11 -5.61 1.69
N LEU A 57 1.22 -4.93 2.42
CA LEU A 57 1.56 -3.69 3.12
C LEU A 57 2.68 -3.91 4.14
N ARG A 58 2.63 -5.00 4.91
CA ARG A 58 3.69 -5.35 5.86
C ARG A 58 5.04 -5.51 5.17
N THR A 59 5.05 -6.22 4.04
CA THR A 59 6.29 -6.51 3.29
C THR A 59 6.82 -5.28 2.56
N ILE A 60 5.97 -4.52 1.87
CA ILE A 60 6.39 -3.41 0.99
C ILE A 60 6.76 -2.17 1.80
N PHE A 61 5.99 -1.86 2.85
CA PHE A 61 6.14 -0.60 3.59
C PHE A 61 6.79 -0.78 4.96
N GLY A 62 7.11 -2.02 5.37
CA GLY A 62 7.73 -2.30 6.66
C GLY A 62 6.84 -1.93 7.85
N VAL A 63 5.52 -2.11 7.72
CA VAL A 63 4.56 -1.81 8.79
C VAL A 63 4.11 -3.08 9.52
N ASP A 64 3.99 -3.05 10.84
CA ASP A 64 3.28 -4.08 11.59
C ASP A 64 1.81 -3.71 11.67
N ILE A 65 0.95 -4.50 11.02
CA ILE A 65 -0.50 -4.35 11.15
C ILE A 65 -1.02 -5.48 12.05
N ARG A 66 -1.66 -5.12 13.16
CA ARG A 66 -2.26 -6.09 14.09
C ARG A 66 -3.78 -6.09 13.94
N ARG A 67 -4.36 -7.26 14.18
CA ARG A 67 -5.81 -7.44 14.29
C ARG A 67 -6.16 -7.74 15.74
N SER A 68 -7.06 -6.96 16.33
CA SER A 68 -7.64 -7.21 17.66
C SER A 68 -9.14 -6.92 17.63
N CYS A 69 -9.96 -7.83 18.17
CA CYS A 69 -11.42 -7.71 18.19
C CYS A 69 -12.05 -7.33 16.82
N GLY A 70 -11.49 -7.86 15.73
CA GLY A 70 -11.98 -7.56 14.37
C GLY A 70 -11.50 -6.25 13.75
N ARG A 71 -10.77 -5.41 14.50
CA ARG A 71 -10.21 -4.14 14.03
C ARG A 71 -8.74 -4.31 13.64
N TYR A 72 -8.31 -3.62 12.60
CA TYR A 72 -6.94 -3.59 12.08
C TYR A 72 -6.32 -2.23 12.41
N LYS A 73 -5.10 -2.24 12.93
CA LYS A 73 -4.33 -1.03 13.21
C LYS A 73 -2.84 -1.24 12.97
N ILE A 74 -2.13 -0.16 12.69
CA ILE A 74 -0.67 -0.17 12.68
C ILE A 74 -0.19 -0.19 14.13
N ASN A 75 0.63 -1.18 14.46
CA ASN A 75 1.24 -1.34 15.78
C ASN A 75 2.64 -0.72 15.82
N ALA A 76 3.39 -0.79 14.71
CA ALA A 76 4.69 -0.17 14.58
C ALA A 76 5.02 0.06 13.10
N ILE A 77 5.92 1.02 12.85
CA ILE A 77 6.51 1.28 11.54
C ILE A 77 8.01 1.04 11.70
N TYR A 78 8.56 0.10 10.94
CA TYR A 78 9.97 -0.28 11.03
C TYR A 78 10.82 0.28 9.88
N SER A 79 10.21 1.03 8.96
CA SER A 79 10.96 1.73 7.92
C SER A 79 11.69 2.90 8.55
N SER A 80 13.00 2.74 8.73
CA SER A 80 13.91 3.87 9.00
C SER A 80 13.73 4.94 7.90
N GLU A 81 14.01 6.21 8.23
CA GLU A 81 13.66 7.46 7.51
C GLU A 81 14.03 7.56 6.01
N PHE A 82 14.47 6.49 5.36
CA PHE A 82 14.90 6.44 3.96
C PHE A 82 14.18 5.41 3.06
N ASP A 83 13.32 4.53 3.61
CA ASP A 83 12.79 3.38 2.84
C ASP A 83 11.37 3.55 2.28
N ILE A 84 10.53 4.41 2.86
CA ILE A 84 9.16 4.57 2.37
C ILE A 84 9.19 5.17 0.96
N THR A 85 9.92 6.27 0.77
CA THR A 85 10.07 6.94 -0.53
C THR A 85 10.78 6.05 -1.54
N SER A 86 11.86 5.38 -1.16
CA SER A 86 12.65 4.53 -2.07
C SER A 86 11.87 3.28 -2.51
N ASN A 87 11.15 2.60 -1.62
CA ASN A 87 10.33 1.44 -1.99
C ASN A 87 9.09 1.84 -2.79
N ILE A 88 8.48 2.98 -2.48
CA ILE A 88 7.37 3.53 -3.27
C ILE A 88 7.84 3.88 -4.68
N VAL A 89 8.94 4.62 -4.81
CA VAL A 89 9.51 5.05 -6.09
C VAL A 89 9.99 3.84 -6.90
N ASN A 90 10.71 2.89 -6.28
CA ASN A 90 11.17 1.68 -6.97
C ASN A 90 10.02 0.77 -7.42
N ASN A 91 8.90 0.73 -6.69
CA ASN A 91 7.72 -0.05 -7.10
C ASN A 91 6.81 0.69 -8.09
N LEU A 92 6.80 2.04 -8.08
CA LEU A 92 6.06 2.88 -9.02
C LEU A 92 6.78 3.04 -10.37
N LEU A 93 8.12 3.11 -10.37
CA LEU A 93 8.93 3.26 -11.59
C LEU A 93 9.14 1.94 -12.35
N LYS A 94 8.84 0.77 -11.75
CA LYS A 94 8.87 -0.54 -12.45
C LYS A 94 7.61 -0.80 -13.29
N GLY A 95 6.99 0.26 -13.77
CA GLY A 95 5.70 0.26 -14.45
C GLY A 95 5.65 1.12 -15.71
N SER A 96 6.75 1.27 -16.43
CA SER A 96 6.72 1.67 -17.85
C SER A 96 8.12 1.56 -18.47
N ASP A 97 8.16 0.84 -19.59
CA ASP A 97 9.17 0.83 -20.65
C ASP A 97 10.46 0.02 -20.48
N SER A 98 10.43 -1.10 -21.20
CA SER A 98 11.48 -1.52 -22.13
C SER A 98 12.10 -0.33 -22.88
N SER A 99 13.34 0.03 -22.56
CA SER A 99 14.39 0.32 -23.56
C SER A 99 15.69 0.75 -22.88
N SER A 100 16.77 0.03 -23.21
CA SER A 100 18.13 0.53 -23.37
C SER A 100 18.53 1.77 -22.54
N PHE A 101 19.09 1.58 -21.34
CA PHE A 101 20.11 2.49 -20.84
C PHE A 101 21.48 1.85 -21.07
N LYS A 102 22.15 2.33 -22.12
CA LYS A 102 23.57 2.10 -22.38
C LYS A 102 24.38 2.77 -21.27
N CYS A 103 25.39 2.08 -20.74
CA CYS A 103 26.49 2.72 -20.03
C CYS A 103 27.13 3.76 -20.96
N PRO A 104 27.14 5.05 -20.60
CA PRO A 104 28.11 5.97 -21.19
C PRO A 104 29.42 5.78 -20.40
N GLU A 105 30.32 5.03 -21.01
CA GLU A 105 31.77 5.28 -21.08
C GLU A 105 32.46 5.86 -19.81
N CYS A 106 33.45 5.18 -19.22
CA CYS A 106 34.67 4.72 -19.91
C CYS A 106 35.08 5.68 -21.04
N ALA A 107 35.16 6.98 -20.73
CA ALA A 107 35.80 7.98 -21.59
C ALA A 107 36.51 9.01 -20.71
N ALA A 108 37.63 8.58 -20.11
CA ALA A 108 38.88 9.33 -19.96
C ALA A 108 39.86 8.48 -19.15
#